data_AF-A0AAV9J6P6-F1
#
_entry.id   AF-A0AAV9J6P6-F1
#
_cell.length_a   1.000
_cell.length_b   1.000
_cell.length_c   1.000
_cell.angle_alpha   90.00
_cell.angle_beta   90.00
_cell.angle_gamma   90.00
#
_symmetry.space_group_name_H-M   'P 1'
#
loop_
_entity.id
_entity.type
_entity.pdbx_description
1 polymer ?
#
loop_
_entity_poly.entity_id
_entity_poly.type
_entity_poly.pdbx_seq_one_letter_code
_entity_poly.pdbx_strand_id
1 'polypeptide(L)'
;MRGLPIAVGSIGLLSPTLDGLQMVLEVLLDSNPWMHDAEAIEMPWRQDKYDDIVARTHNSGRPDGRLVFGLLTCDEFVQPHPTVSKALQITRQALEQQGYEVPTNAIGGHIKVTDVLMAKQIVDWQPPAQNEAVDNLFRIFGATSGLSIREAMEASDEPPIPQIKEWYEQGNVEGLSAAEFWELCYARTEYRKRFADYWRNMSERTRCGRAIDGVIQPVSATTAVREGESHYYGYSAVANVLDLPAAAFPVQVESDQVDDSLPQGKPLSDVDKVVRSCCMSNNLHPTPILLRTYLCMAQIDRMMQGACLLGCKSWASDIMKNEF
;
A
#
# COMPACT_ATOMS: atom_id res chain seq x y z
N MET A 1 -3.54 12.21 21.38
CA MET A 1 -2.48 11.32 21.94
C MET A 1 -1.19 12.15 22.08
N ARG A 2 -0.27 11.91 23.05
CA ARG A 2 1.07 12.54 22.98
C ARG A 2 1.82 11.91 21.80
N GLY A 3 1.76 12.51 20.62
CA GLY A 3 2.34 11.97 19.39
C GLY A 3 2.88 13.08 18.49
N LEU A 4 3.71 12.71 17.52
CA LEU A 4 4.26 13.65 16.54
C LEU A 4 3.14 14.13 15.61
N PRO A 5 2.82 15.44 15.56
CA PRO A 5 1.70 15.94 14.75
C PRO A 5 1.92 15.79 13.23
N ILE A 6 3.15 15.49 12.83
CA ILE A 6 3.57 15.39 11.42
C ILE A 6 3.42 13.96 10.88
N ALA A 7 3.48 12.95 11.76
CA ALA A 7 3.37 11.54 11.42
C ALA A 7 2.47 10.86 12.48
N VAL A 8 1.21 11.26 12.48
CA VAL A 8 0.20 10.81 13.44
C VAL A 8 -0.09 9.33 13.19
N GLY A 9 -0.23 8.55 14.27
CA GLY A 9 -0.69 7.18 14.17
C GLY A 9 -2.17 7.12 13.80
N SER A 10 -2.54 6.14 12.98
CA SER A 10 -3.93 5.89 12.59
C SER A 10 -4.44 4.62 13.24
N ILE A 11 -5.72 4.61 13.63
CA ILE A 11 -6.41 3.40 14.07
C ILE A 11 -6.89 2.65 12.82
N GLY A 12 -6.38 1.44 12.61
CA GLY A 12 -6.82 0.55 11.53
C GLY A 12 -7.95 -0.38 11.97
N LEU A 13 -8.81 -0.77 11.02
CA LEU A 13 -9.84 -1.78 11.22
C LEU A 13 -9.45 -3.09 10.53
N LEU A 14 -9.71 -4.21 11.19
CA LEU A 14 -9.51 -5.55 10.64
C LEU A 14 -10.84 -6.30 10.68
N SER A 15 -11.20 -6.93 9.57
CA SER A 15 -12.42 -7.72 9.43
C SER A 15 -12.20 -8.82 8.39
N PRO A 16 -12.80 -10.01 8.56
CA PRO A 16 -12.77 -11.06 7.54
C PRO A 16 -13.59 -10.70 6.28
N THR A 17 -14.41 -9.64 6.34
CA THR A 17 -15.25 -9.19 5.22
C THR A 17 -15.20 -7.67 5.06
N LEU A 18 -15.36 -7.20 3.82
CA LEU A 18 -15.50 -5.78 3.52
C LEU A 18 -16.78 -5.19 4.15
N ASP A 19 -17.86 -5.97 4.23
CA ASP A 19 -19.12 -5.55 4.88
C ASP A 19 -18.91 -5.23 6.36
N GLY A 20 -18.10 -6.02 7.07
CA GLY A 20 -17.77 -5.73 8.46
C GLY A 20 -16.98 -4.43 8.63
N LEU A 21 -16.05 -4.11 7.70
CA LEU A 21 -15.34 -2.83 7.72
C LEU A 21 -16.30 -1.67 7.47
N GLN A 22 -17.20 -1.80 6.49
CA GLN A 22 -18.19 -0.78 6.18
C GLN A 22 -19.10 -0.49 7.38
N MET A 23 -19.68 -1.54 7.97
CA MET A 23 -20.59 -1.39 9.10
C MET A 23 -19.92 -0.66 10.26
N VAL A 24 -18.69 -1.06 10.62
CA VAL A 24 -17.97 -0.41 11.72
C VAL A 24 -17.65 1.05 11.40
N LEU A 25 -17.24 1.36 10.16
CA LEU A 25 -16.98 2.74 9.73
C LEU A 25 -18.24 3.59 9.76
N GLU A 26 -19.38 3.11 9.24
CA GLU A 26 -20.66 3.82 9.28
C GLU A 26 -21.08 4.12 10.72
N VAL A 27 -21.05 3.12 11.60
CA VAL A 27 -21.40 3.29 13.02
C VAL A 27 -20.47 4.29 13.72
N LEU A 28 -19.17 4.24 13.44
CA LEU A 28 -18.21 5.19 14.00
C LEU A 28 -18.50 6.62 13.55
N LEU A 29 -18.75 6.84 12.26
CA LEU A 29 -19.05 8.19 11.74
C LEU A 29 -20.41 8.71 12.24
N ASP A 30 -21.42 7.85 12.33
CA ASP A 30 -22.74 8.19 12.87
C ASP A 30 -22.71 8.59 14.36
N SER A 31 -21.67 8.14 15.09
CA SER A 31 -21.44 8.56 16.48
C SER A 31 -20.91 10.00 16.62
N ASN A 32 -20.64 10.69 15.50
CA ASN A 32 -20.09 12.06 15.44
C ASN A 32 -18.81 12.24 16.29
N PRO A 33 -17.72 11.49 16.02
CA PRO A 33 -16.51 11.48 16.85
C PRO A 33 -15.83 12.86 16.96
N TRP A 34 -16.00 13.71 15.95
CA TRP A 34 -15.54 15.10 15.93
C TRP A 34 -16.17 15.99 17.02
N MET A 35 -17.26 15.55 17.67
CA MET A 35 -17.84 16.25 18.82
C MET A 35 -17.06 15.99 20.13
N HIS A 36 -16.21 14.96 20.16
CA HIS A 36 -15.47 14.52 21.34
C HIS A 36 -13.95 14.58 21.16
N ASP A 37 -13.47 14.51 19.92
CA ASP A 37 -12.05 14.60 19.57
C ASP A 37 -11.81 15.80 18.66
N ALA A 38 -11.00 16.76 19.11
CA ALA A 38 -10.67 17.98 18.37
C ALA A 38 -9.73 17.72 17.17
N GLU A 39 -9.05 16.57 17.11
CA GLU A 39 -8.24 16.17 15.96
C GLU A 39 -9.08 15.45 14.88
N ALA A 40 -10.28 14.99 15.23
CA ALA A 40 -11.18 14.33 14.29
C ALA A 40 -11.86 15.34 13.37
N ILE A 41 -11.74 15.10 12.06
CA ILE A 41 -12.38 15.92 11.03
C ILE A 41 -13.88 15.62 11.03
N GLU A 42 -14.70 16.68 10.99
CA GLU A 42 -16.14 16.56 10.77
C GLU A 42 -16.41 16.04 9.35
N MET A 43 -16.56 14.72 9.24
CA MET A 43 -16.78 14.03 7.98
C MET A 43 -17.79 12.89 8.17
N PRO A 44 -19.08 13.12 7.91
CA PRO A 44 -20.08 12.06 7.97
C PRO A 44 -19.91 11.05 6.82
N TRP A 45 -20.57 9.89 6.93
CA TRP A 45 -20.64 8.92 5.85
C TRP A 45 -21.30 9.55 4.61
N ARG A 46 -20.64 9.40 3.45
CA ARG A 46 -21.08 9.98 2.17
C ARG A 46 -21.69 8.91 1.28
N GLN A 47 -22.95 8.60 1.53
CA GLN A 47 -23.69 7.56 0.79
C GLN A 47 -23.73 7.85 -0.72
N ASP A 48 -23.87 9.11 -1.11
CA ASP A 48 -23.86 9.55 -2.51
C ASP A 48 -22.55 9.17 -3.23
N LYS A 49 -21.40 9.30 -2.55
CA LYS A 49 -20.09 8.91 -3.08
C LYS A 49 -19.94 7.40 -3.17
N TYR A 50 -20.44 6.66 -2.18
CA TYR A 50 -20.48 5.20 -2.22
C TYR A 50 -21.32 4.70 -3.40
N ASP A 51 -22.54 5.22 -3.55
CA ASP A 51 -23.46 4.82 -4.61
C ASP A 51 -22.90 5.14 -6.01
N ASP A 52 -22.23 6.28 -6.19
CA ASP A 52 -21.55 6.63 -7.46
C ASP A 52 -20.46 5.60 -7.82
N ILE A 53 -19.63 5.20 -6.87
CA ILE A 53 -18.58 4.20 -7.09
C ILE A 53 -19.19 2.84 -7.41
N VAL A 54 -20.21 2.41 -6.68
CA VAL A 54 -20.92 1.15 -6.96
C VAL A 54 -21.59 1.19 -8.34
N ALA A 55 -22.19 2.31 -8.72
CA ALA A 55 -22.78 2.46 -10.05
C ALA A 55 -21.71 2.33 -11.16
N ARG A 56 -20.49 2.78 -10.89
CA ARG A 56 -19.36 2.71 -11.82
C ARG A 56 -18.73 1.31 -11.92
N THR A 57 -18.81 0.48 -10.88
CA THR A 57 -18.35 -0.92 -10.96
C THR A 57 -19.29 -1.79 -11.81
N HIS A 58 -20.59 -1.45 -11.87
CA HIS A 58 -21.60 -2.24 -12.59
C HIS A 58 -22.01 -1.67 -13.96
N ASN A 59 -21.60 -0.46 -14.34
CA ASN A 59 -21.93 0.14 -15.64
C ASN A 59 -20.95 -0.28 -16.75
N SER A 60 -21.26 -1.41 -17.41
CA SER A 60 -20.57 -1.91 -18.60
C SER A 60 -20.92 -1.18 -19.91
N GLY A 61 -21.93 -0.29 -19.90
CA GLY A 61 -22.51 0.32 -21.09
C GLY A 61 -21.79 1.55 -21.66
N ARG A 62 -20.80 2.14 -20.95
CA ARG A 62 -20.00 3.26 -21.47
C ARG A 62 -18.50 3.09 -21.20
N PRO A 63 -17.61 3.36 -22.19
CA PRO A 63 -16.15 3.25 -22.03
C PRO A 63 -15.52 4.15 -20.95
N ASP A 64 -16.23 5.18 -20.50
CA ASP A 64 -15.84 6.18 -19.52
C ASP A 64 -16.47 5.97 -18.12
N GLY A 65 -17.25 4.89 -17.93
CA GLY A 65 -17.99 4.64 -16.69
C GLY A 65 -17.23 3.91 -15.58
N ARG A 66 -16.23 3.07 -15.92
CA ARG A 66 -15.61 2.13 -14.96
C ARG A 66 -14.58 2.76 -14.03
N LEU A 67 -14.12 2.08 -12.99
CA LEU A 67 -13.00 2.56 -12.16
C LEU A 67 -11.68 2.51 -12.95
N VAL A 68 -10.78 3.44 -12.68
CA VAL A 68 -9.43 3.51 -13.25
C VAL A 68 -8.43 3.29 -12.14
N PHE A 69 -7.60 2.27 -12.27
CA PHE A 69 -6.59 1.90 -11.29
C PHE A 69 -5.17 2.22 -11.76
N GLY A 70 -4.33 2.71 -10.86
CA GLY A 70 -2.88 2.62 -11.00
C GLY A 70 -2.40 1.24 -10.53
N LEU A 71 -1.32 0.74 -11.10
CA LEU A 71 -0.68 -0.49 -10.63
C LEU A 71 0.83 -0.27 -10.49
N LEU A 72 1.32 -0.30 -9.24
CA LEU A 72 2.74 -0.28 -8.91
C LEU A 72 3.19 -1.72 -8.72
N THR A 73 4.12 -2.20 -9.53
CA THR A 73 4.68 -3.55 -9.38
C THR A 73 5.99 -3.59 -8.60
N CYS A 74 6.74 -2.49 -8.63
CA CYS A 74 7.97 -2.31 -7.88
C CYS A 74 8.17 -0.81 -7.64
N ASP A 75 8.67 -0.44 -6.47
CA ASP A 75 9.03 0.94 -6.12
C ASP A 75 10.44 1.36 -6.59
N GLU A 76 11.04 0.54 -7.46
CA GLU A 76 12.43 0.67 -7.95
C GLU A 76 13.52 0.63 -6.88
N PHE A 77 13.16 0.34 -5.62
CA PHE A 77 14.10 0.29 -4.49
C PHE A 77 14.25 -1.13 -3.93
N VAL A 78 13.16 -1.88 -3.79
CA VAL A 78 13.16 -3.29 -3.38
C VAL A 78 12.23 -4.10 -4.27
N GLN A 79 12.76 -5.15 -4.89
CA GLN A 79 12.00 -6.03 -5.76
C GLN A 79 11.11 -6.94 -4.90
N PRO A 80 9.78 -6.95 -5.11
CA PRO A 80 8.93 -7.91 -4.42
C PRO A 80 9.32 -9.35 -4.76
N HIS A 81 9.23 -10.23 -3.77
CA HIS A 81 9.46 -11.67 -3.93
C HIS A 81 8.58 -12.26 -5.04
N PRO A 82 8.99 -13.38 -5.66
CA PRO A 82 8.26 -13.99 -6.78
C PRO A 82 6.78 -14.20 -6.46
N THR A 83 6.48 -14.58 -5.23
CA THR A 83 5.11 -14.85 -4.80
C THR A 83 4.26 -13.59 -4.64
N VAL A 84 4.83 -12.49 -4.14
CA VAL A 84 4.15 -11.17 -4.10
C VAL A 84 3.92 -10.65 -5.52
N SER A 85 4.93 -10.80 -6.38
CA SER A 85 4.82 -10.45 -7.80
C SER A 85 3.72 -11.25 -8.50
N LYS A 86 3.59 -12.55 -8.18
CA LYS A 86 2.51 -13.41 -8.70
C LYS A 86 1.13 -12.95 -8.24
N ALA A 87 0.98 -12.54 -6.98
CA ALA A 87 -0.27 -12.01 -6.47
C ALA A 87 -0.73 -10.75 -7.21
N LEU A 88 0.20 -9.84 -7.50
CA LEU A 88 -0.08 -8.67 -8.33
C LEU A 88 -0.50 -9.06 -9.75
N GLN A 89 0.11 -10.10 -10.33
CA GLN A 89 -0.29 -10.61 -11.64
C GLN A 89 -1.70 -11.21 -11.63
N ILE A 90 -2.04 -12.01 -10.62
CA ILE A 90 -3.40 -12.56 -10.45
C ILE A 90 -4.41 -11.41 -10.31
N THR A 91 -4.09 -10.42 -9.46
CA THR A 91 -4.92 -9.22 -9.26
C THR A 91 -5.11 -8.46 -10.57
N ARG A 92 -4.04 -8.30 -11.37
CA ARG A 92 -4.12 -7.68 -12.70
C ARG A 92 -5.04 -8.48 -13.64
N GLN A 93 -4.84 -9.79 -13.74
CA GLN A 93 -5.61 -10.66 -14.64
C GLN A 93 -7.10 -10.67 -14.29
N ALA A 94 -7.41 -10.71 -12.99
CA ALA A 94 -8.77 -10.59 -12.48
C ALA A 94 -9.46 -9.30 -12.93
N LEU A 95 -8.76 -8.18 -12.78
CA LEU A 95 -9.25 -6.89 -13.22
C LEU A 95 -9.42 -6.86 -14.75
N GLU A 96 -8.47 -7.41 -15.51
CA GLU A 96 -8.58 -7.54 -16.98
C GLU A 96 -9.82 -8.35 -17.41
N GLN A 97 -10.09 -9.49 -16.77
CA GLN A 97 -11.24 -10.35 -17.05
C GLN A 97 -12.57 -9.67 -16.72
N GLN A 98 -12.59 -8.87 -15.66
CA GLN A 98 -13.73 -8.02 -15.32
C GLN A 98 -13.88 -6.84 -16.29
N GLY A 99 -12.98 -6.69 -17.27
CA GLY A 99 -12.97 -5.68 -18.34
C GLY A 99 -12.30 -4.36 -17.93
N TYR A 100 -11.41 -4.41 -16.93
CA TYR A 100 -10.47 -3.34 -16.59
C TYR A 100 -9.17 -3.55 -17.37
N GLU A 101 -9.00 -2.84 -18.48
CA GLU A 101 -7.93 -3.14 -19.43
C GLU A 101 -6.53 -2.57 -19.09
N VAL A 102 -5.45 -3.27 -19.48
CA VAL A 102 -4.04 -2.97 -19.13
C VAL A 102 -3.17 -2.72 -20.39
N PRO A 103 -2.12 -1.88 -20.34
CA PRO A 103 -1.07 -1.86 -21.36
C PRO A 103 -0.10 -3.06 -21.23
N THR A 104 -0.08 -3.95 -22.22
CA THR A 104 0.82 -5.11 -22.34
C THR A 104 2.22 -4.74 -22.81
N ASN A 105 2.93 -3.83 -22.14
CA ASN A 105 4.26 -3.40 -22.59
C ASN A 105 5.29 -3.34 -21.46
N ALA A 106 5.55 -4.46 -20.76
CA ALA A 106 6.73 -4.57 -19.88
C ALA A 106 7.16 -6.02 -19.55
N ILE A 107 7.07 -6.99 -20.47
CA ILE A 107 7.82 -8.26 -20.33
C ILE A 107 8.33 -8.67 -21.72
N GLY A 108 9.64 -8.84 -21.87
CA GLY A 108 10.32 -9.07 -23.14
C GLY A 108 9.83 -10.33 -23.87
N GLY A 109 9.48 -10.17 -25.15
CA GLY A 109 9.12 -11.26 -26.04
C GLY A 109 8.08 -10.83 -27.08
N HIS A 110 8.51 -10.68 -28.33
CA HIS A 110 7.75 -10.29 -29.52
C HIS A 110 6.27 -10.73 -29.55
N ILE A 111 5.35 -9.76 -29.66
CA ILE A 111 4.01 -9.97 -30.21
C ILE A 111 3.82 -9.04 -31.40
N LYS A 112 3.42 -9.61 -32.53
CA LYS A 112 3.18 -8.91 -33.80
C LYS A 112 1.96 -7.99 -33.69
N VAL A 113 2.20 -6.76 -34.09
CA VAL A 113 1.27 -5.65 -34.26
C VAL A 113 0.31 -5.95 -35.42
N THR A 114 -0.97 -6.09 -35.11
CA THR A 114 -2.12 -5.44 -35.80
C THR A 114 -3.42 -5.89 -35.10
N ASP A 115 -4.15 -4.92 -34.55
CA ASP A 115 -5.53 -4.99 -34.03
C ASP A 115 -5.81 -5.60 -32.64
N VAL A 116 -5.13 -5.12 -31.60
CA VAL A 116 -5.70 -5.08 -30.23
C VAL A 116 -5.71 -3.64 -29.71
N LEU A 117 -6.68 -2.88 -30.22
CA LEU A 117 -7.03 -1.53 -29.79
C LEU A 117 -8.07 -1.62 -28.68
N MET A 118 -7.68 -1.86 -27.43
CA MET A 118 -8.63 -1.93 -26.32
C MET A 118 -8.08 -1.10 -25.12
N ALA A 119 -8.97 -0.57 -24.27
CA ALA A 119 -8.82 0.45 -23.21
C ALA A 119 -7.60 0.41 -22.27
N LYS A 120 -7.38 1.50 -21.53
CA LYS A 120 -6.47 1.57 -20.38
C LYS A 120 -7.30 1.93 -19.15
N GLN A 121 -7.71 0.94 -18.37
CA GLN A 121 -8.30 1.11 -17.04
C GLN A 121 -7.31 0.73 -15.92
N ILE A 122 -6.20 0.06 -16.23
CA ILE A 122 -5.05 -0.09 -15.36
C ILE A 122 -3.88 0.67 -15.99
N VAL A 123 -3.33 1.63 -15.26
CA VAL A 123 -2.21 2.46 -15.69
C VAL A 123 -0.97 2.10 -14.90
N ASP A 124 0.16 2.01 -15.59
CA ASP A 124 1.45 1.82 -14.95
C ASP A 124 1.74 2.99 -13.98
N TRP A 125 1.87 2.66 -12.70
CA TRP A 125 2.03 3.62 -11.62
C TRP A 125 3.51 3.77 -11.29
N GLN A 126 4.06 4.93 -11.62
CA GLN A 126 5.47 5.30 -11.44
C GLN A 126 5.54 6.65 -10.71
N PRO A 127 5.31 6.65 -9.39
CA PRO A 127 5.28 7.88 -8.60
C PRO A 127 6.70 8.44 -8.41
N PRO A 128 6.83 9.68 -7.89
CA PRO A 128 8.11 10.14 -7.34
C PRO A 128 8.69 9.11 -6.36
N ALA A 129 10.01 8.92 -6.41
CA ALA A 129 10.71 7.86 -5.71
C ALA A 129 10.24 7.72 -4.25
N GLN A 130 9.73 6.55 -3.87
CA GLN A 130 9.12 6.37 -2.55
C GLN A 130 10.16 6.29 -1.43
N ASN A 131 11.35 5.80 -1.75
CA ASN A 131 12.44 5.62 -0.78
C ASN A 131 12.89 6.93 -0.13
N GLU A 132 12.97 8.05 -0.85
CA GLU A 132 13.30 9.37 -0.26
C GLU A 132 12.27 9.81 0.78
N ALA A 133 10.99 9.53 0.52
CA ALA A 133 9.90 9.92 1.39
C ALA A 133 9.81 9.03 2.63
N VAL A 134 10.06 7.74 2.44
CA VAL A 134 10.12 6.75 3.51
C VAL A 134 11.31 7.01 4.44
N ASP A 135 12.50 7.28 3.89
CA ASP A 135 13.68 7.67 4.68
C ASP A 135 13.38 8.92 5.54
N ASN A 136 12.81 9.96 4.92
CA ASN A 136 12.40 11.17 5.62
C ASN A 136 11.39 10.88 6.76
N LEU A 137 10.45 9.95 6.56
CA LEU A 137 9.50 9.55 7.61
C LEU A 137 10.19 8.85 8.79
N PHE A 138 11.12 7.92 8.53
CA PHE A 138 11.85 7.26 9.61
C PHE A 138 12.75 8.24 10.38
N ARG A 139 13.31 9.25 9.71
CA ARG A 139 14.02 10.36 10.37
C ARG A 139 13.09 11.21 11.25
N ILE A 140 11.83 11.42 10.83
CA ILE A 140 10.81 12.08 11.65
C ILE A 140 10.49 11.23 12.89
N PHE A 141 10.31 9.92 12.76
CA PHE A 141 10.07 9.02 13.90
C PHE A 141 11.25 9.02 14.88
N GLY A 142 12.48 9.03 14.36
CA GLY A 142 13.71 9.07 15.14
C GLY A 142 14.09 10.47 15.64
N ALA A 143 13.29 11.51 15.39
CA ALA A 143 13.70 12.91 15.64
C ALA A 143 13.99 13.21 17.12
N THR A 144 13.40 12.48 18.05
CA THR A 144 13.62 12.61 19.50
C THR A 144 14.64 11.60 20.04
N SER A 145 15.31 10.86 19.15
CA SER A 145 16.19 9.76 19.49
C SER A 145 15.54 8.74 20.43
N GLY A 146 14.24 8.47 20.26
CA GLY A 146 13.54 7.41 21.00
C GLY A 146 13.52 7.59 22.53
N LEU A 147 13.68 8.82 23.06
CA LEU A 147 13.71 9.07 24.51
C LEU A 147 12.51 8.45 25.24
N SER A 148 11.30 8.67 24.73
CA SER A 148 10.07 8.12 25.32
C SER A 148 9.99 6.59 25.26
N ILE A 149 10.59 5.98 24.23
CA ILE A 149 10.68 4.52 24.12
C ILE A 149 11.65 3.99 25.18
N ARG A 150 12.80 4.64 25.37
CA ARG A 150 13.77 4.27 26.42
C ARG A 150 13.18 4.37 27.81
N GLU A 151 12.53 5.49 28.14
CA GLU A 151 11.86 5.68 29.42
C GLU A 151 10.81 4.59 29.69
N ALA A 152 10.03 4.21 28.68
CA ALA A 152 9.02 3.15 28.80
C ALA A 152 9.65 1.76 29.00
N MET A 153 10.73 1.45 28.26
CA MET A 153 11.45 0.18 28.39
C MET A 153 12.13 0.07 29.77
N GLU A 154 12.83 1.13 30.22
CA GLU A 154 13.45 1.19 31.55
C GLU A 154 12.43 1.03 32.68
N ALA A 155 11.22 1.58 32.53
CA ALA A 155 10.15 1.41 33.51
C ALA A 155 9.57 -0.02 33.54
N SER A 156 9.73 -0.79 32.47
CA SER A 156 9.21 -2.16 32.36
C SER A 156 10.18 -3.25 32.82
N ASP A 157 11.49 -2.94 32.91
CA ASP A 157 12.57 -3.91 33.08
C ASP A 157 12.66 -5.00 31.99
N GLU A 158 11.98 -4.85 30.85
CA GLU A 158 12.03 -5.79 29.73
C GLU A 158 13.16 -5.44 28.73
N PRO A 159 13.84 -6.43 28.11
CA PRO A 159 14.83 -6.15 27.07
C PRO A 159 14.15 -5.78 25.73
N PRO A 160 14.79 -4.95 24.88
CA PRO A 160 14.28 -4.68 23.54
C PRO A 160 14.23 -5.96 22.70
N ILE A 161 13.15 -6.14 21.94
CA ILE A 161 13.02 -7.26 21.00
C ILE A 161 14.13 -7.20 19.93
N PRO A 162 14.61 -8.35 19.40
CA PRO A 162 15.74 -8.39 18.47
C PRO A 162 15.63 -7.44 17.27
N GLN A 163 14.41 -7.22 16.77
CA GLN A 163 14.10 -6.42 15.57
C GLN A 163 14.35 -4.92 15.77
N ILE A 164 14.18 -4.41 16.99
CA ILE A 164 14.37 -2.99 17.31
C ILE A 164 15.62 -2.75 18.16
N LYS A 165 16.31 -3.85 18.55
CA LYS A 165 17.46 -3.82 19.44
C LYS A 165 18.55 -2.89 18.94
N GLU A 166 18.89 -2.96 17.66
CA GLU A 166 19.90 -2.07 17.08
C GLU A 166 19.50 -0.59 17.18
N TRP A 167 18.22 -0.27 16.94
CA TRP A 167 17.72 1.12 17.07
C TRP A 167 17.70 1.59 18.51
N TYR A 168 17.48 0.69 19.47
CA TYR A 168 17.50 0.97 20.90
C TYR A 168 18.93 1.18 21.42
N GLU A 169 19.86 0.31 21.00
CA GLU A 169 21.25 0.26 21.45
C GLU A 169 22.17 1.25 20.73
N GLN A 170 21.69 1.92 19.68
CA GLN A 170 22.30 3.15 19.15
C GLN A 170 22.30 4.21 20.27
N GLY A 171 23.32 4.16 21.13
CA GLY A 171 23.46 4.98 22.33
C GLY A 171 23.52 6.48 22.03
N ASN A 172 23.17 7.31 23.02
CA ASN A 172 23.28 8.79 23.07
C ASN A 172 23.37 9.55 21.73
N VAL A 173 22.46 9.25 20.80
CA VAL A 173 22.24 10.13 19.64
C VAL A 173 21.43 11.31 20.18
N GLU A 174 21.98 12.51 20.11
CA GLU A 174 21.19 13.71 20.43
C GLU A 174 20.02 13.81 19.45
N GLY A 175 18.84 14.17 19.98
CA GLY A 175 17.67 14.42 19.14
C GLY A 175 17.93 15.56 18.17
N LEU A 176 17.16 15.60 17.09
CA LEU A 176 17.22 16.70 16.13
C LEU A 176 16.83 18.01 16.81
N SER A 177 17.52 19.10 16.44
CA SER A 177 17.08 20.44 16.81
C SER A 177 15.71 20.74 16.18
N ALA A 178 15.00 21.72 16.74
CA ALA A 178 13.71 22.15 16.18
C ALA A 178 13.85 22.59 14.71
N ALA A 179 14.95 23.25 14.34
CA ALA A 179 15.20 23.68 12.97
C ALA A 179 15.36 22.49 12.03
N GLU A 180 16.17 21.49 12.39
CA GLU A 180 16.35 20.26 11.59
C GLU A 180 15.05 19.47 11.47
N PHE A 181 14.25 19.40 12.54
CA PHE A 181 12.93 18.78 12.49
C PHE A 181 12.00 19.50 11.51
N TRP A 182 11.98 20.84 11.52
CA TRP A 182 11.18 21.63 10.58
C TRP A 182 11.60 21.43 9.12
N GLU A 183 12.88 21.23 8.84
CA GLU A 183 13.35 20.87 7.49
C GLU A 183 12.79 19.51 7.04
N LEU A 184 12.72 18.50 7.92
CA LEU A 184 12.08 17.21 7.60
C LEU A 184 10.58 17.37 7.33
N CYS A 185 9.90 18.24 8.07
CA CYS A 185 8.49 18.55 7.88
C CYS A 185 8.25 19.22 6.52
N TYR A 186 9.13 20.15 6.14
CA TYR A 186 9.10 20.81 4.84
C TYR A 186 9.34 19.79 3.72
N ALA A 187 10.35 18.93 3.84
CA ALA A 187 10.64 17.88 2.87
C ALA A 187 9.45 16.92 2.65
N ARG A 188 8.78 16.50 3.74
CA ARG A 188 7.54 15.70 3.65
C ARG A 188 6.44 16.44 2.88
N THR A 189 6.28 17.73 3.14
CA THR A 189 5.26 18.55 2.48
C THR A 189 5.54 18.71 0.99
N GLU A 190 6.78 18.95 0.61
CA GLU A 190 7.20 19.04 -0.79
C GLU A 190 7.04 17.72 -1.54
N TYR A 191 7.34 16.58 -0.90
CA TYR A 191 7.05 15.27 -1.47
C TYR A 191 5.55 15.07 -1.73
N ARG A 192 4.70 15.39 -0.74
CA ARG A 192 3.23 15.30 -0.88
C ARG A 192 2.71 16.17 -2.03
N LYS A 193 3.26 17.36 -2.23
CA LYS A 193 2.92 18.22 -3.38
C LYS A 193 3.28 17.56 -4.70
N ARG A 194 4.53 17.11 -4.86
CA ARG A 194 4.99 16.41 -6.08
C ARG A 194 4.14 15.18 -6.38
N PHE A 195 3.79 14.39 -5.36
CA PHE A 195 2.94 13.21 -5.52
C PHE A 195 1.50 13.59 -5.91
N ALA A 196 0.94 14.64 -5.32
CA ALA A 196 -0.40 15.11 -5.68
C ALA A 196 -0.46 15.66 -7.12
N ASP A 197 0.56 16.38 -7.56
CA ASP A 197 0.67 16.85 -8.94
C ASP A 197 0.85 15.68 -9.91
N TYR A 198 1.66 14.68 -9.55
CA TYR A 198 1.77 13.43 -10.30
C TYR A 198 0.40 12.77 -10.48
N TRP A 199 -0.34 12.53 -9.38
CA TRP A 199 -1.66 11.89 -9.43
C TRP A 199 -2.65 12.67 -10.30
N ARG A 200 -2.69 14.01 -10.17
CA ARG A 200 -3.59 14.87 -10.95
C ARG A 200 -3.33 14.75 -12.45
N ASN A 201 -2.06 14.72 -12.84
CA ASN A 201 -1.64 14.64 -14.24
C ASN A 201 -1.79 13.24 -14.83
N MET A 202 -2.07 12.22 -14.02
CA MET A 202 -2.31 10.87 -14.54
C MET A 202 -3.54 10.77 -15.44
N SER A 203 -4.49 11.71 -15.32
CA SER A 203 -5.65 11.79 -16.21
C SER A 203 -5.27 11.85 -17.69
N GLU A 204 -4.17 12.53 -18.03
CA GLU A 204 -3.58 12.60 -19.38
C GLU A 204 -3.10 11.23 -19.90
N ARG A 205 -2.79 10.31 -18.97
CA ARG A 205 -2.33 8.94 -19.25
C ARG A 205 -3.47 7.93 -19.25
N THR A 206 -4.67 8.33 -18.81
CA THR A 206 -5.88 7.52 -18.90
C THR A 206 -6.60 7.76 -20.24
N ARG A 207 -7.20 6.72 -20.82
CA ARG A 207 -7.96 6.89 -22.07
C ARG A 207 -9.27 7.67 -21.88
N CYS A 208 -9.89 7.55 -20.70
CA CYS A 208 -11.14 8.27 -20.40
C CYS A 208 -10.89 9.74 -19.99
N GLY A 209 -9.64 10.18 -19.90
CA GLY A 209 -9.29 11.54 -19.47
C GLY A 209 -9.65 11.84 -18.01
N ARG A 210 -9.93 10.82 -17.18
CA ARG A 210 -10.30 10.98 -15.78
C ARG A 210 -9.14 10.66 -14.87
N ALA A 211 -9.21 11.16 -13.64
CA ALA A 211 -8.24 10.82 -12.62
C ALA A 211 -8.25 9.30 -12.30
N ILE A 212 -7.14 8.83 -11.76
CA ILE A 212 -7.05 7.49 -11.19
C ILE A 212 -7.88 7.45 -9.89
N ASP A 213 -8.77 6.46 -9.78
CA ASP A 213 -9.67 6.26 -8.65
C ASP A 213 -8.97 5.55 -7.48
N GLY A 214 -8.00 4.70 -7.78
CA GLY A 214 -7.16 4.08 -6.77
C GLY A 214 -5.90 3.43 -7.33
N VAL A 215 -4.95 3.09 -6.47
CA VAL A 215 -3.67 2.47 -6.86
C VAL A 215 -3.50 1.15 -6.14
N ILE A 216 -3.25 0.10 -6.91
CA ILE A 216 -2.93 -1.24 -6.44
C ILE A 216 -1.41 -1.36 -6.36
N GLN A 217 -0.90 -1.78 -5.21
CA GLN A 217 0.53 -1.99 -4.98
C GLN A 217 0.78 -3.10 -3.94
N PRO A 218 2.00 -3.64 -3.83
CA PRO A 218 2.37 -4.49 -2.71
C PRO A 218 2.14 -3.80 -1.37
N VAL A 219 1.76 -4.55 -0.34
CA VAL A 219 1.86 -4.08 1.06
C VAL A 219 3.27 -4.30 1.62
N SER A 220 3.93 -5.37 1.20
CA SER A 220 5.29 -5.75 1.61
C SER A 220 6.04 -6.31 0.40
N ALA A 221 7.37 -6.26 0.44
CA ALA A 221 8.22 -6.94 -0.53
C ALA A 221 8.20 -8.46 -0.35
N THR A 222 7.79 -8.95 0.83
CA THR A 222 7.86 -10.35 1.23
C THR A 222 6.50 -10.86 1.71
N THR A 223 6.34 -12.19 1.71
CA THR A 223 5.27 -12.84 2.49
C THR A 223 5.58 -12.77 3.99
N ALA A 224 4.79 -13.42 4.83
CA ALA A 224 5.19 -13.67 6.21
C ALA A 224 6.63 -14.20 6.26
N VAL A 225 7.45 -13.59 7.12
CA VAL A 225 8.87 -13.89 7.30
C VAL A 225 9.09 -14.47 8.69
N ARG A 226 10.25 -15.13 8.88
CA ARG A 226 10.67 -15.54 10.22
C ARG A 226 10.93 -14.32 11.09
N GLU A 227 10.91 -14.55 12.40
CA GLU A 227 11.29 -13.54 13.36
C GLU A 227 12.68 -12.94 13.02
N GLY A 228 12.75 -11.60 12.92
CA GLY A 228 13.99 -10.90 12.59
C GLY A 228 14.26 -10.68 11.09
N GLU A 229 13.46 -11.25 10.18
CA GLU A 229 13.70 -11.21 8.73
C GLU A 229 12.85 -10.17 7.97
N SER A 230 12.15 -9.28 8.70
CA SER A 230 11.38 -8.19 8.10
C SER A 230 12.24 -6.93 7.96
N HIS A 231 12.80 -6.70 6.77
CA HIS A 231 13.80 -5.64 6.56
C HIS A 231 13.31 -4.47 5.70
N TYR A 232 12.07 -4.49 5.20
CA TYR A 232 11.57 -3.44 4.32
C TYR A 232 10.11 -3.06 4.60
N TYR A 233 9.89 -1.75 4.74
CA TYR A 233 8.58 -1.17 5.09
C TYR A 233 8.04 -0.19 4.05
N GLY A 234 8.80 0.11 2.99
CA GLY A 234 8.51 1.24 2.11
C GLY A 234 7.14 1.16 1.43
N TYR A 235 6.76 -0.04 0.99
CA TYR A 235 5.47 -0.32 0.36
C TYR A 235 4.26 0.09 1.21
N SER A 236 4.31 -0.07 2.54
CA SER A 236 3.23 0.39 3.43
C SER A 236 3.49 1.79 4.01
N ALA A 237 4.74 2.14 4.27
CA ALA A 237 5.13 3.39 4.92
C ALA A 237 4.76 4.62 4.09
N VAL A 238 4.78 4.50 2.75
CA VAL A 238 4.40 5.60 1.85
C VAL A 238 2.97 6.11 2.08
N ALA A 239 2.03 5.25 2.50
CA ALA A 239 0.67 5.66 2.83
C ALA A 239 0.64 6.63 4.03
N ASN A 240 1.50 6.42 5.02
CA ASN A 240 1.66 7.30 6.18
C ASN A 240 2.35 8.63 5.80
N VAL A 241 3.32 8.59 4.88
CA VAL A 241 3.94 9.80 4.32
C VAL A 241 2.86 10.67 3.67
N LEU A 242 2.06 10.06 2.80
CA LEU A 242 1.09 10.78 1.98
C LEU A 242 -0.16 11.18 2.76
N ASP A 243 -0.44 10.44 3.84
CA ASP A 243 -1.65 10.53 4.65
C ASP A 243 -2.87 10.29 3.74
N LEU A 244 -2.84 9.11 3.11
CA LEU A 244 -3.87 8.59 2.21
C LEU A 244 -4.51 7.36 2.84
N PRO A 245 -5.84 7.18 2.65
CA PRO A 245 -6.50 5.95 3.05
C PRO A 245 -5.88 4.77 2.29
N ALA A 246 -5.66 3.69 3.02
CA ALA A 246 -5.13 2.45 2.50
C ALA A 246 -5.90 1.29 3.14
N ALA A 247 -6.18 0.26 2.35
CA ALA A 247 -6.53 -1.03 2.93
C ALA A 247 -5.94 -2.16 2.11
N ALA A 248 -5.94 -3.31 2.76
CA ALA A 248 -5.11 -4.44 2.48
C ALA A 248 -6.06 -5.65 2.38
N PHE A 249 -6.10 -6.34 1.23
CA PHE A 249 -7.03 -7.46 1.01
C PHE A 249 -6.30 -8.72 0.52
N PRO A 250 -6.76 -9.92 0.96
CA PRO A 250 -6.26 -11.22 0.53
C PRO A 250 -6.20 -11.43 -0.98
N VAL A 251 -5.08 -11.95 -1.49
CA VAL A 251 -5.01 -12.64 -2.80
C VAL A 251 -4.44 -14.02 -2.57
N GLN A 252 -5.04 -15.06 -3.14
CA GLN A 252 -4.57 -16.43 -2.98
C GLN A 252 -3.62 -16.80 -4.12
N VAL A 253 -2.39 -17.20 -3.78
CA VAL A 253 -1.44 -17.81 -4.73
C VAL A 253 -1.20 -19.25 -4.33
N GLU A 254 -1.38 -20.16 -5.30
CA GLU A 254 -1.11 -21.58 -5.13
C GLU A 254 0.40 -21.85 -5.17
N SER A 255 0.86 -22.85 -4.41
CA SER A 255 2.30 -23.14 -4.26
C SER A 255 2.98 -23.59 -5.55
N ASP A 256 2.24 -24.21 -6.47
CA ASP A 256 2.74 -24.68 -7.77
C ASP A 256 2.85 -23.56 -8.81
N GLN A 257 2.28 -22.39 -8.53
CA GLN A 257 2.28 -21.23 -9.41
C GLN A 257 3.53 -20.36 -9.29
N VAL A 258 4.42 -20.65 -8.34
CA VAL A 258 5.57 -19.82 -8.03
C VAL A 258 6.83 -20.67 -7.90
N ASP A 259 7.84 -20.29 -8.66
CA ASP A 259 9.20 -20.72 -8.41
C ASP A 259 9.78 -19.85 -7.28
N ASP A 260 10.06 -20.47 -6.12
CA ASP A 260 10.69 -19.82 -4.96
C ASP A 260 12.20 -19.59 -5.19
N SER A 261 12.71 -19.74 -6.42
CA SER A 261 14.06 -19.34 -6.78
C SER A 261 14.28 -17.83 -6.57
N LEU A 262 15.54 -17.47 -6.22
CA LEU A 262 15.91 -16.07 -6.01
C LEU A 262 15.56 -15.22 -7.24
N PRO A 263 15.04 -13.99 -7.04
CA PRO A 263 14.82 -13.05 -8.13
C PRO A 263 16.07 -12.91 -8.99
N GLN A 264 15.96 -13.22 -10.28
CA GLN A 264 17.08 -13.13 -11.22
C GLN A 264 17.49 -11.67 -11.45
N GLY A 265 18.79 -11.44 -11.65
CA GLY A 265 19.34 -10.11 -11.93
C GLY A 265 20.02 -9.45 -10.72
N LYS A 266 20.51 -8.22 -10.92
CA LYS A 266 21.21 -7.45 -9.88
C LYS A 266 20.21 -6.90 -8.85
N PRO A 267 20.59 -6.80 -7.56
CA PRO A 267 19.79 -6.10 -6.57
C PRO A 267 19.62 -4.62 -6.95
N LEU A 268 18.44 -4.08 -6.67
CA LEU A 268 18.08 -2.66 -6.92
C LEU A 268 18.75 -1.72 -5.91
N SER A 269 18.95 -2.21 -4.68
CA SER A 269 19.59 -1.49 -3.58
C SER A 269 20.28 -2.47 -2.62
N ASP A 270 21.05 -1.95 -1.66
CA ASP A 270 21.62 -2.77 -0.59
C ASP A 270 20.54 -3.42 0.29
N VAL A 271 19.41 -2.72 0.51
CA VAL A 271 18.25 -3.27 1.22
C VAL A 271 17.61 -4.41 0.41
N ASP A 272 17.47 -4.23 -0.91
CA ASP A 272 16.96 -5.28 -1.81
C ASP A 272 17.83 -6.54 -1.74
N LYS A 273 19.14 -6.40 -1.64
CA LYS A 273 20.05 -7.55 -1.46
C LYS A 273 19.74 -8.35 -0.20
N VAL A 274 19.46 -7.68 0.92
CA VAL A 274 19.08 -8.32 2.19
C VAL A 274 17.71 -8.96 2.09
N VAL A 275 16.72 -8.24 1.58
CA VAL A 275 15.34 -8.75 1.39
C VAL A 275 15.32 -9.97 0.47
N ARG A 276 16.14 -9.97 -0.60
CA ARG A 276 16.29 -11.13 -1.49
C ARG A 276 16.85 -12.35 -0.76
N SER A 277 17.81 -12.17 0.15
CA SER A 277 18.34 -13.31 0.93
C SER A 277 17.29 -13.99 1.80
N CYS A 278 16.28 -13.24 2.27
CA CYS A 278 15.16 -13.78 3.05
C CYS A 278 14.18 -14.62 2.21
N CYS A 279 14.25 -14.54 0.88
CA CYS A 279 13.43 -15.39 0.00
C CYS A 279 13.79 -16.88 0.18
N MET A 280 15.06 -17.18 0.49
CA MET A 280 15.54 -18.57 0.66
C MET A 280 15.27 -19.14 2.06
N SER A 281 15.17 -18.29 3.08
CA SER A 281 14.86 -18.70 4.46
C SER A 281 13.37 -19.02 4.65
N ASN A 282 12.52 -18.53 3.76
CA ASN A 282 11.06 -18.73 3.75
C ASN A 282 10.59 -20.13 3.30
N ASN A 283 11.45 -21.15 3.40
CA ASN A 283 11.06 -22.55 3.63
C ASN A 283 10.38 -22.69 5.01
N LEU A 284 9.32 -21.92 5.26
CA LEU A 284 8.30 -22.28 6.23
C LEU A 284 7.75 -23.63 5.75
N HIS A 285 7.92 -24.67 6.58
CA HIS A 285 7.51 -26.05 6.33
C HIS A 285 6.18 -26.17 5.58
N PRO A 286 5.97 -27.25 4.79
CA PRO A 286 4.77 -27.41 3.99
C PRO A 286 3.59 -27.47 4.95
N THR A 287 2.90 -26.35 5.17
CA THR A 287 1.55 -26.44 5.70
C THR A 287 0.75 -26.94 4.52
N PRO A 288 0.23 -28.19 4.60
CA PRO A 288 -0.50 -28.77 3.49
C PRO A 288 -1.72 -27.88 3.29
N ILE A 289 -1.81 -27.26 2.12
CA ILE A 289 -2.75 -26.17 1.79
C ILE A 289 -2.27 -24.80 2.33
N LEU A 290 -1.28 -24.17 1.69
CA LEU A 290 -0.94 -22.77 1.97
C LEU A 290 -1.34 -21.89 0.79
N LEU A 291 -2.58 -21.43 0.84
CA LEU A 291 -2.94 -20.15 0.27
C LEU A 291 -1.95 -19.12 0.85
N ARG A 292 -0.99 -18.65 0.06
CA ARG A 292 -0.26 -17.45 0.47
C ARG A 292 -1.20 -16.29 0.19
N THR A 293 -1.76 -15.74 1.26
CA THR A 293 -2.67 -14.61 1.22
C THR A 293 -1.86 -13.30 1.14
N TYR A 294 -1.98 -12.58 0.03
CA TYR A 294 -1.32 -11.28 -0.14
C TYR A 294 -2.22 -10.15 0.27
N LEU A 295 -1.61 -9.03 0.60
CA LEU A 295 -2.32 -7.79 0.78
C LEU A 295 -1.95 -6.86 -0.37
N CYS A 296 -2.92 -6.56 -1.22
CA CYS A 296 -2.81 -5.44 -2.15
C CYS A 296 -3.27 -4.17 -1.42
N MET A 297 -2.44 -3.13 -1.45
CA MET A 297 -2.84 -1.83 -0.92
C MET A 297 -3.56 -1.06 -1.99
N ALA A 298 -4.81 -0.67 -1.75
CA ALA A 298 -5.53 0.33 -2.54
C ALA A 298 -5.34 1.71 -1.90
N GLN A 299 -4.51 2.57 -2.49
CA GLN A 299 -4.49 4.00 -2.12
C GLN A 299 -5.59 4.72 -2.90
N ILE A 300 -6.43 5.50 -2.23
CA ILE A 300 -7.60 6.16 -2.85
C ILE A 300 -7.47 7.68 -2.71
N ASP A 301 -7.98 8.40 -3.72
CA ASP A 301 -8.09 9.87 -3.69
C ASP A 301 -8.79 10.35 -2.40
N ARG A 302 -8.29 11.44 -1.81
CA ARG A 302 -8.81 12.08 -0.60
C ARG A 302 -10.31 12.38 -0.69
N MET A 303 -10.84 12.60 -1.89
CA MET A 303 -12.28 12.84 -2.07
C MET A 303 -13.16 11.58 -1.95
N MET A 304 -12.61 10.37 -2.01
CA MET A 304 -13.35 9.09 -2.08
C MET A 304 -13.09 8.14 -0.89
N GLN A 305 -12.53 8.66 0.21
CA GLN A 305 -12.25 7.94 1.46
C GLN A 305 -13.38 6.96 1.86
N GLY A 306 -13.05 5.67 2.02
CA GLY A 306 -13.94 4.57 2.40
C GLY A 306 -14.76 3.98 1.23
N ALA A 307 -15.41 4.84 0.46
CA ALA A 307 -16.37 4.45 -0.57
C ALA A 307 -15.73 3.65 -1.71
N CYS A 308 -14.51 3.98 -2.15
CA CYS A 308 -13.86 3.25 -3.25
C CYS A 308 -13.41 1.85 -2.82
N LEU A 309 -12.89 1.70 -1.60
CA LEU A 309 -12.47 0.40 -1.06
C LEU A 309 -13.64 -0.59 -0.93
N LEU A 310 -14.83 -0.06 -0.62
CA LEU A 310 -16.04 -0.84 -0.37
C LEU A 310 -16.95 -0.98 -1.61
N GLY A 311 -16.91 -0.04 -2.55
CA GLY A 311 -17.55 -0.19 -3.86
C GLY A 311 -16.86 -1.24 -4.75
N CYS A 312 -15.63 -1.60 -4.40
CA CYS A 312 -14.83 -2.67 -5.01
C CYS A 312 -15.21 -4.09 -4.55
N LYS A 313 -16.28 -4.24 -3.76
CA LYS A 313 -16.76 -5.52 -3.22
C LYS A 313 -16.88 -6.64 -4.24
N SER A 314 -17.37 -6.35 -5.46
CA SER A 314 -17.56 -7.40 -6.48
C SER A 314 -16.22 -7.98 -6.93
N TRP A 315 -15.31 -7.17 -7.45
CA TRP A 315 -14.04 -7.66 -7.96
C TRP A 315 -13.07 -8.08 -6.86
N ALA A 316 -13.07 -7.41 -5.70
CA ALA A 316 -12.24 -7.83 -4.57
C ALA A 316 -12.72 -9.19 -4.02
N SER A 317 -14.03 -9.43 -3.97
CA SER A 317 -14.58 -10.75 -3.63
C SER A 317 -14.17 -11.81 -4.65
N ASP A 318 -14.26 -11.52 -5.95
CA ASP A 318 -13.90 -12.46 -7.01
C ASP A 318 -12.39 -12.79 -6.96
N ILE A 319 -11.54 -11.79 -6.70
CA ILE A 319 -10.10 -11.96 -6.42
C ILE A 319 -9.83 -12.76 -5.15
N MET A 320 -10.57 -12.51 -4.08
CA MET A 320 -10.42 -13.26 -2.83
C MET A 320 -10.82 -14.73 -2.96
N LYS A 321 -11.68 -15.07 -3.93
CA LYS A 321 -12.19 -16.44 -4.12
C LYS A 321 -11.50 -17.23 -5.23
N ASN A 322 -10.64 -16.60 -6.03
CA ASN A 322 -10.10 -17.20 -7.27
C ASN A 322 -11.19 -17.77 -8.20
N GLU A 323 -12.40 -17.20 -8.16
CA GLU A 323 -13.52 -17.60 -9.01
C GLU A 323 -13.50 -16.70 -10.27
N PHE A 324 -12.75 -17.12 -11.29
CA PHE A 324 -12.63 -16.45 -12.58
C PHE A 324 -13.03 -17.35 -13.75
#